data_AF-A0A7S3R106-F1
#
_entry.id   AF-A0A7S3R106-F1
#
_cell.length_a   1.000
_cell.length_b   1.000
_cell.length_c   1.000
_cell.angle_alpha   90.00
_cell.angle_beta   90.00
_cell.angle_gamma   90.00
#
_symmetry.space_group_name_H-M   'P 1'
#
loop_
_entity.id
_entity.type
_entity.pdbx_description
1 polymer ?
#
loop_
_entity_poly.entity_id
_entity_poly.type
_entity_poly.pdbx_seq_one_letter_code
_entity_poly.pdbx_strand_id
1 'polypeptide(L)'
;MAILKSCTLLFLVSLEHLACSALHCAMRGGQMILKGISRALARHNIQLSLDLSPSNPAFPAACTALGSVGFAFQAMHGFSLPFPLNILLLPFRIMEWALFYMLSYGPQ
;
A
#
# COMPACT_ATOMS: atom_id res chain seq x y z
N MET A 1 -3.08 8.35 -38.34
CA MET A 1 -4.26 8.28 -37.43
C MET A 1 -4.22 7.07 -36.48
N ALA A 2 -3.77 5.89 -36.91
CA ALA A 2 -3.69 4.69 -36.04
C ALA A 2 -2.72 4.86 -34.85
N ILE A 3 -1.51 5.41 -35.07
CA ILE A 3 -0.49 5.60 -34.04
C ILE A 3 -0.97 6.52 -32.90
N LEU A 4 -1.70 7.59 -33.24
CA LEU A 4 -2.25 8.53 -32.26
C LEU A 4 -3.29 7.83 -31.37
N LYS A 5 -4.19 7.03 -31.96
CA LYS A 5 -5.19 6.23 -31.21
C LYS A 5 -4.51 5.19 -30.31
N SER A 6 -3.45 4.53 -30.78
CA SER A 6 -2.68 3.58 -29.97
C SER A 6 -1.96 4.26 -28.80
N CYS A 7 -1.37 5.44 -28.99
CA CYS A 7 -0.77 6.22 -27.90
C CYS A 7 -1.79 6.64 -26.85
N THR A 8 -2.97 7.10 -27.27
CA THR A 8 -4.04 7.49 -26.34
C THR A 8 -4.53 6.30 -25.51
N LEU A 9 -4.68 5.12 -26.11
CA LEU A 9 -5.04 3.88 -25.40
C LEU A 9 -3.98 3.46 -24.37
N LEU A 10 -2.70 3.49 -24.75
CA LEU A 10 -1.60 3.14 -23.84
C LEU A 10 -1.54 4.08 -22.64
N PHE A 11 -1.76 5.37 -22.86
CA PHE A 11 -1.78 6.38 -21.80
C PHE A 11 -2.96 6.15 -20.83
N LEU A 12 -4.16 5.89 -21.35
CA LEU A 12 -5.34 5.60 -20.53
C LEU A 12 -5.15 4.33 -19.69
N VAL A 13 -4.68 3.24 -20.28
CA VAL A 13 -4.41 1.98 -19.56
C VAL A 13 -3.37 2.18 -18.45
N SER A 14 -2.33 2.98 -18.71
CA SER A 14 -1.28 3.26 -17.72
C SER A 14 -1.83 4.05 -16.52
N LEU A 15 -2.75 5.00 -16.75
CA LEU A 15 -3.39 5.77 -15.67
C LEU A 15 -4.28 4.88 -14.80
N GLU A 16 -5.06 3.99 -15.41
CA GLU A 16 -5.93 3.06 -14.67
C GLU A 16 -5.12 2.08 -13.82
N HIS A 17 -4.05 1.51 -14.38
CA HIS A 17 -3.14 0.63 -13.64
C HIS A 17 -2.48 1.35 -12.45
N LEU A 18 -2.06 2.60 -12.63
CA LEU A 18 -1.49 3.40 -11.55
C LEU A 18 -2.49 3.62 -10.41
N ALA A 19 -3.73 3.99 -10.73
CA ALA A 19 -4.77 4.20 -9.73
C ALA A 19 -5.11 2.91 -8.96
N CYS A 20 -5.28 1.78 -9.67
CA CYS A 20 -5.59 0.49 -9.05
C CYS A 20 -4.45 -0.01 -8.16
N SER A 21 -3.20 0.11 -8.62
CA SER A 21 -2.02 -0.30 -7.84
C SER A 21 -1.85 0.56 -6.59
N ALA A 22 -1.99 1.89 -6.71
CA ALA A 22 -1.90 2.81 -5.58
C ALA A 22 -2.98 2.56 -4.52
N LEU A 23 -4.23 2.31 -4.96
CA LEU A 23 -5.33 1.95 -4.08
C LEU A 23 -5.05 0.63 -3.37
N HIS A 24 -4.62 -0.40 -4.11
CA HIS A 24 -4.28 -1.70 -3.53
C HIS A 24 -3.17 -1.56 -2.48
N CYS A 25 -2.08 -0.85 -2.82
CA CYS A 25 -0.96 -0.61 -1.91
C CYS A 25 -1.40 0.13 -0.64
N ALA A 26 -2.25 1.16 -0.78
CA ALA A 26 -2.78 1.90 0.36
C ALA A 26 -3.64 1.02 1.28
N MET A 27 -4.56 0.24 0.71
CA MET A 27 -5.41 -0.69 1.46
C MET A 27 -4.60 -1.76 2.18
N ARG A 28 -3.60 -2.33 1.49
CA ARG A 28 -2.75 -3.38 2.05
C ARG A 28 -1.83 -2.84 3.14
N GLY A 29 -1.29 -1.64 2.97
CA GLY A 29 -0.54 -0.93 4.00
C GLY A 29 -1.39 -0.67 5.26
N GLY A 30 -2.63 -0.21 5.08
CA GLY A 30 -3.58 -0.01 6.18
C GLY A 30 -3.85 -1.30 6.97
N GLN A 31 -4.07 -2.42 6.28
CA GLN A 31 -4.24 -3.73 6.92
C GLN A 31 -2.99 -4.17 7.69
N MET A 32 -1.79 -3.93 7.16
CA MET A 32 -0.53 -4.29 7.82
C MET A 32 -0.32 -3.48 9.11
N ILE A 33 -0.60 -2.17 9.07
CA ILE A 33 -0.52 -1.30 10.25
C ILE A 33 -1.49 -1.79 11.32
N LEU A 34 -2.75 -2.03 10.95
CA LEU A 34 -3.79 -2.42 11.90
C LEU A 34 -3.51 -3.79 12.54
N LYS A 35 -3.03 -4.77 11.75
CA LYS A 35 -2.55 -6.07 12.24
C LYS A 35 -1.28 -5.95 13.09
N GLY A 36 -0.38 -5.04 12.74
CA GLY A 36 0.85 -4.77 13.48
C GLY A 36 0.55 -4.19 14.86
N ILE A 37 -0.35 -3.20 14.93
CA ILE A 37 -0.82 -2.58 16.17
C ILE A 37 -1.52 -3.62 17.05
N SER A 38 -2.46 -4.40 16.50
CA SER A 38 -3.16 -5.41 17.31
C SER A 38 -2.21 -6.46 17.88
N ARG A 39 -1.21 -6.90 17.10
CA ARG A 39 -0.16 -7.80 17.58
C ARG A 39 0.75 -7.16 18.62
N ALA A 40 1.12 -5.88 18.44
CA ALA A 40 1.95 -5.16 19.40
C ALA A 40 1.23 -4.99 20.75
N LEU A 41 -0.05 -4.63 20.73
CA LEU A 41 -0.87 -4.50 21.93
C LEU A 41 -1.08 -5.83 22.64
N ALA A 42 -1.33 -6.91 21.89
CA ALA A 42 -1.43 -8.26 22.45
C ALA A 42 -0.15 -8.68 23.19
N ARG A 43 1.03 -8.32 22.68
CA ARG A 43 2.32 -8.58 23.36
C ARG A 43 2.47 -7.85 24.68
N HIS A 44 1.82 -6.69 24.84
CA HIS A 44 1.88 -5.88 26.06
C HIS A 44 0.71 -6.14 27.03
N ASN A 45 -0.12 -7.17 26.79
CA ASN A 45 -1.31 -7.51 27.60
C ASN A 45 -2.33 -6.36 27.75
N ILE A 46 -2.30 -5.37 26.84
CA ILE A 46 -3.28 -4.27 26.84
C ILE A 46 -4.48 -4.75 26.02
N GLN A 47 -5.55 -5.13 26.73
CA GLN A 47 -6.82 -5.48 26.09
C GLN A 47 -7.49 -4.20 25.58
N LEU A 48 -7.45 -4.00 24.26
CA LEU A 48 -8.21 -2.94 23.62
C LEU A 48 -9.69 -3.35 23.60
N SER A 49 -10.61 -2.50 24.08
CA SER A 49 -12.06 -2.74 23.93
C SER A 49 -12.51 -2.83 22.47
N LEU A 50 -11.68 -2.39 21.53
CA LEU A 50 -11.90 -2.53 20.10
C LEU A 50 -11.17 -3.78 19.61
N ASP A 51 -11.90 -4.89 19.47
CA ASP A 51 -11.37 -6.10 18.87
C ASP A 51 -11.08 -5.84 17.38
N LEU A 52 -9.82 -5.60 17.05
CA LEU A 52 -9.29 -5.43 15.69
C LEU A 52 -9.17 -6.78 14.97
N SER A 53 -10.08 -7.71 15.27
CA SER A 53 -10.25 -8.97 14.58
C SER A 53 -11.04 -8.76 13.29
N PRO A 54 -10.73 -9.48 12.20
CA PRO A 54 -11.52 -9.43 10.97
C PRO A 54 -13.01 -9.82 11.16
N SER A 55 -13.36 -10.42 12.31
CA SER A 55 -14.74 -10.72 12.67
C SER A 55 -15.56 -9.48 13.05
N ASN A 56 -14.92 -8.38 13.44
CA ASN A 56 -15.62 -7.17 13.83
C ASN A 56 -15.74 -6.21 12.63
N PRO A 57 -16.95 -5.69 12.30
CA PRO A 57 -17.12 -4.74 11.19
C PRO A 57 -16.30 -3.45 11.33
N ALA A 58 -15.82 -3.13 12.54
CA ALA A 58 -14.93 -1.98 12.76
C ALA A 58 -13.55 -2.14 12.08
N PHE A 59 -13.04 -3.37 11.93
CA PHE A 59 -11.74 -3.63 11.33
C PHE A 59 -11.66 -3.25 9.84
N PRO A 60 -12.58 -3.71 8.94
CA PRO A 60 -12.57 -3.29 7.55
C PRO A 60 -12.86 -1.79 7.41
N ALA A 61 -13.70 -1.19 8.25
CA ALA A 61 -13.95 0.26 8.25
C ALA A 61 -12.69 1.07 8.60
N ALA A 62 -11.91 0.63 9.59
CA ALA A 62 -10.64 1.25 9.93
C ALA A 62 -9.60 1.06 8.81
N CYS A 63 -9.58 -0.11 8.16
CA CYS A 63 -8.70 -0.35 7.01
C CYS A 63 -9.05 0.53 5.81
N THR A 64 -10.34 0.74 5.49
CA THR A 64 -10.76 1.61 4.39
C THR A 64 -10.48 3.07 4.71
N ALA A 65 -10.66 3.51 5.96
CA ALA A 65 -10.28 4.86 6.39
C ALA A 65 -8.77 5.09 6.29
N LEU A 66 -7.94 4.15 6.77
CA LEU A 66 -6.48 4.28 6.65
C LEU A 66 -6.01 4.20 5.19
N GLY A 67 -6.65 3.33 4.41
CA GLY A 67 -6.40 3.17 2.97
C GLY A 67 -6.76 4.41 2.17
N SER A 68 -7.87 5.08 2.47
CA SER A 68 -8.26 6.32 1.80
C SER A 68 -7.28 7.47 2.12
N VAL A 69 -6.80 7.56 3.36
CA VAL A 69 -5.73 8.49 3.76
C VAL A 69 -4.43 8.18 3.00
N GLY A 70 -4.04 6.91 2.94
CA GLY A 70 -2.84 6.48 2.20
C GLY A 70 -2.94 6.72 0.70
N PHE A 71 -4.13 6.59 0.11
CA PHE A 71 -4.38 6.89 -1.29
C PHE A 71 -4.38 8.40 -1.55
N ALA A 72 -5.03 9.20 -0.70
CA ALA A 72 -5.01 10.66 -0.79
C ALA A 72 -3.57 11.20 -0.69
N PHE A 73 -2.77 10.65 0.22
CA PHE A 73 -1.35 10.99 0.34
C PHE A 73 -0.57 10.68 -0.95
N GLN A 74 -0.80 9.52 -1.57
CA GLN A 74 -0.17 9.18 -2.86
C GLN A 74 -0.63 10.11 -3.99
N ALA A 75 -1.92 10.44 -4.05
CA ALA A 75 -2.47 11.34 -5.06
C ALA A 75 -1.90 12.77 -4.93
N MET A 76 -1.77 13.29 -3.70
CA MET A 76 -1.20 14.62 -3.44
C MET A 76 0.27 14.75 -3.82
N HIS A 77 1.04 13.66 -3.75
CA HIS A 77 2.47 13.64 -4.07
C HIS A 77 2.78 13.07 -5.47
N GLY A 78 1.75 12.90 -6.32
CA GLY A 78 1.90 12.46 -7.71
C GLY A 78 2.40 11.02 -7.86
N PHE A 79 2.03 10.12 -6.95
CA PHE A 79 2.45 8.72 -6.91
C PHE A 79 3.98 8.51 -6.80
N SER A 80 4.70 9.55 -6.39
CA SER A 80 6.13 9.51 -6.09
C SER A 80 6.34 9.78 -4.60
N LEU A 81 7.44 9.27 -4.03
CA LEU A 81 7.80 9.60 -2.65
C LEU A 81 8.32 11.04 -2.60
N PRO A 82 7.68 11.95 -1.84
CA PRO A 82 8.17 13.31 -1.69
C PRO A 82 9.50 13.33 -0.91
N PHE A 83 10.31 14.34 -1.17
CA PHE A 83 11.50 14.63 -0.37
C PHE A 83 11.06 15.13 1.03
N PRO A 84 11.64 14.67 2.16
CA PRO A 84 12.80 13.78 2.30
C PRO A 84 12.47 12.29 2.51
N LEU A 85 11.19 11.89 2.47
CA LEU A 85 10.76 10.50 2.71
C LEU A 85 11.45 9.51 1.77
N ASN A 86 11.77 9.91 0.54
CA ASN A 86 12.54 9.09 -0.41
C ASN A 86 13.91 8.64 0.12
N ILE A 87 14.59 9.48 0.91
CA ILE A 87 15.89 9.14 1.52
C ILE A 87 15.68 8.26 2.75
N LEU A 88 14.71 8.61 3.59
CA LEU A 88 14.42 7.87 4.81
C LEU A 88 14.00 6.43 4.52
N LEU A 89 13.23 6.23 3.44
CA LEU A 89 12.71 4.92 3.03
C LEU A 89 13.60 4.19 2.00
N LEU A 90 14.78 4.73 1.70
CA LEU A 90 15.78 4.07 0.85
C LEU A 90 16.13 2.65 1.32
N PRO A 91 16.42 2.36 2.61
CA PRO A 91 16.69 0.99 3.05
C PRO A 91 15.50 0.05 2.81
N PHE A 92 14.27 0.55 2.96
CA PHE A 92 13.06 -0.22 2.66
C PHE A 92 12.94 -0.54 1.16
N ARG A 93 13.29 0.39 0.28
CA ARG A 93 13.32 0.14 -1.18
C ARG A 93 14.35 -0.91 -1.57
N ILE A 94 15.53 -0.92 -0.95
CA ILE A 94 16.53 -1.97 -1.19
C ILE A 94 15.98 -3.33 -0.74
N MET A 95 15.34 -3.39 0.43
CA MET A 95 14.75 -4.62 0.95
C MET A 95 13.62 -5.13 0.04
N GLU A 96 12.77 -4.25 -0.46
CA GLU A 96 11.71 -4.59 -1.42
C GLU A 96 12.30 -5.18 -2.70
N TRP A 97 13.35 -4.56 -3.25
CA TRP A 97 14.05 -5.07 -4.43
C TRP A 97 14.66 -6.46 -4.17
N ALA A 98 15.30 -6.65 -3.01
CA ALA A 98 15.86 -7.95 -2.62
C ALA A 98 14.77 -9.02 -2.47
N LEU A 99 13.63 -8.69 -1.85
CA LEU A 99 12.50 -9.60 -1.69
C LEU A 99 11.91 -9.99 -3.05
N PHE A 100 11.74 -9.01 -3.95
CA PHE A 100 11.28 -9.27 -5.32
C PHE A 100 12.24 -10.19 -6.09
N TYR A 101 13.54 -9.96 -5.96
CA TYR A 101 14.56 -10.81 -6.58
C TYR A 101 14.48 -12.25 -6.05
N MET A 102 14.33 -12.44 -4.74
CA MET A 102 14.18 -13.77 -4.14
C MET A 102 12.88 -14.48 -4.54
N LEU A 103 11.77 -13.77 -4.63
CA LEU A 103 10.49 -14.35 -5.07
C LEU A 103 10.48 -14.70 -6.56
N SER A 104 11.20 -13.94 -7.38
CA SER A 104 11.22 -14.14 -8.84
C SER A 104 12.23 -15.18 -9.30
N TYR A 105 13.37 -15.30 -8.59
CA TYR A 105 14.50 -16.16 -8.97
C TYR A 105 14.86 -17.21 -7.92
N GLY A 106 14.10 -17.29 -6.82
CA GLY A 106 14.30 -18.33 -5.82
C GLY A 106 13.97 -19.73 -6.36
N PRO A 107 14.68 -20.77 -5.90
CA PRO A 107 14.27 -22.14 -6.19
C PRO A 107 12.85 -22.36 -5.63
N GLN A 108 11.96 -22.87 -6.47
CA GLN A 108 10.59 -23.19 -6.07
C GLN A 108 10.55 -24.42 -5.16
#